data_AF-A0A960AC53-F1
#
_entry.id   AF-A0A960AC53-F1
#
_cell.length_a   1.000
_cell.length_b   1.000
_cell.length_c   1.000
_cell.angle_alpha   90.00
_cell.angle_beta   90.00
_cell.angle_gamma   90.00
#
_symmetry.space_group_name_H-M   'P 1'
#
loop_
_entity.id
_entity.type
_entity.pdbx_description
1 polymer ?
#
loop_
_entity_poly.entity_id
_entity_poly.type
_entity_poly.pdbx_seq_one_letter_code
_entity_poly.pdbx_strand_id
1 'polypeptide(L)' 'GVRAAAEQAAEGTNPPSDLNGEADYRRHLARVLTRRAVVAAAGG' A
#
# COMPACT_ATOMS: atom_id res chain seq x y z
N GLY A 1 14.80 -1.24 4.42
CA GLY A 1 14.80 -0.42 3.18
C GLY A 1 13.38 -0.15 2.73
N VAL A 2 13.16 0.85 1.86
CA VAL A 2 11.81 1.34 1.48
C VAL A 2 10.85 0.22 1.04
N ARG A 3 11.34 -0.80 0.32
CA ARG A 3 10.52 -1.96 -0.10
C ARG A 3 9.93 -2.71 1.09
N ALA A 4 10.75 -3.11 2.05
CA ALA A 4 10.31 -3.87 3.23
C ALA A 4 9.34 -3.05 4.11
N ALA A 5 9.55 -1.73 4.22
CA ALA A 5 8.63 -0.86 4.94
C ALA A 5 7.26 -0.76 4.23
N ALA A 6 7.26 -0.66 2.91
CA ALA A 6 6.04 -0.58 2.12
C ALA A 6 5.24 -1.91 2.11
N GLU A 7 5.90 -3.06 2.23
CA GLU A 7 5.23 -4.37 2.35
C GLU A 7 4.33 -4.46 3.60
N GLN A 8 4.73 -3.79 4.68
CA GLN A 8 3.97 -3.71 5.94
C GLN A 8 2.81 -2.71 5.90
N ALA A 9 2.68 -1.90 4.86
CA ALA A 9 1.68 -0.83 4.80
C ALA A 9 0.22 -1.31 4.82
N ALA A 10 -0.02 -2.59 4.55
CA ALA A 10 -1.35 -3.19 4.61
C ALA A 10 -1.57 -4.04 5.88
N GLU A 11 -0.56 -4.20 6.72
CA GLU A 11 -0.67 -4.99 7.95
C GLU A 11 -1.66 -4.34 8.93
N GLY A 12 -2.52 -5.15 9.54
CA GLY A 12 -3.58 -4.67 10.45
C GLY A 12 -4.73 -3.92 9.76
N THR A 13 -4.72 -3.77 8.44
CA THR A 13 -5.80 -3.11 7.70
C THR A 13 -6.92 -4.08 7.33
N ASN A 14 -8.16 -3.59 7.34
CA ASN A 14 -9.33 -4.36 6.92
C ASN A 14 -10.18 -3.57 5.92
N PRO A 15 -9.68 -3.33 4.68
CA PRO A 15 -10.40 -2.57 3.69
C PRO A 15 -11.68 -3.29 3.24
N PRO A 16 -12.76 -2.57 2.89
CA PRO A 16 -13.99 -3.19 2.44
C PRO A 16 -13.81 -3.80 1.04
N SER A 17 -14.65 -4.78 0.75
CA SER A 17 -14.94 -5.24 -0.61
C SER A 17 -16.27 -4.63 -1.03
N ASP A 18 -16.31 -3.92 -2.15
CA ASP A 18 -17.52 -3.31 -2.69
C ASP A 18 -17.47 -3.24 -4.23
N LEU A 19 -18.45 -2.59 -4.86
CA LEU A 19 -18.54 -2.45 -6.32
C LEU A 19 -17.31 -1.81 -6.96
N ASN A 20 -16.51 -1.05 -6.21
CA ASN A 20 -15.31 -0.37 -6.69
C ASN A 20 -14.04 -1.21 -6.52
N GLY A 21 -14.13 -2.40 -5.92
CA GLY A 21 -13.04 -3.36 -5.90
C GLY A 21 -12.92 -4.15 -4.61
N GLU A 22 -12.14 -5.22 -4.72
CA GLU A 22 -11.94 -6.22 -3.69
C GLU A 22 -10.95 -5.78 -2.60
N ALA A 23 -11.15 -6.30 -1.38
CA ALA A 23 -10.29 -6.02 -0.23
C ALA A 23 -8.81 -6.39 -0.49
N ASP A 24 -8.55 -7.51 -1.19
CA ASP A 24 -7.19 -7.93 -1.53
C ASP A 24 -6.49 -6.98 -2.49
N TYR A 25 -7.21 -6.49 -3.49
CA TYR A 25 -6.68 -5.48 -4.40
C TYR A 25 -6.33 -4.18 -3.64
N ARG A 26 -7.16 -3.76 -2.68
CA ARG A 26 -6.89 -2.58 -1.84
C ARG A 26 -5.67 -2.77 -0.93
N ARG A 27 -5.53 -3.95 -0.31
CA ARG A 27 -4.32 -4.30 0.46
C ARG A 27 -3.07 -4.24 -0.41
N HIS A 28 -3.14 -4.79 -1.62
CA HIS A 28 -2.02 -4.72 -2.57
C HIS A 28 -1.70 -3.27 -2.94
N LEU A 29 -2.72 -2.47 -3.25
CA LEU A 29 -2.58 -1.08 -3.63
C LEU A 29 -1.93 -0.24 -2.52
N ALA A 30 -2.29 -0.47 -1.25
CA ALA A 30 -1.67 0.22 -0.11
C ALA A 30 -0.14 0.04 -0.09
N ARG A 31 0.36 -1.18 -0.34
CA ARG A 31 1.80 -1.45 -0.41
C ARG A 31 2.46 -0.71 -1.57
N VAL A 32 1.83 -0.73 -2.75
CA VAL A 32 2.34 -0.08 -3.96
C VAL A 32 2.41 1.44 -3.79
N LEU A 33 1.33 2.06 -3.31
CA LEU A 33 1.24 3.50 -3.14
C LEU A 33 2.21 4.00 -2.07
N THR A 34 2.33 3.30 -0.94
CA THR A 34 3.31 3.65 0.10
C THR A 34 4.73 3.61 -0.44
N ARG A 35 5.11 2.58 -1.20
CA ARG A 35 6.42 2.52 -1.84
C ARG A 35 6.67 3.73 -2.74
N ARG A 36 5.69 4.08 -3.59
CA ARG A 36 5.80 5.23 -4.51
C ARG A 36 5.98 6.54 -3.76
N ALA A 37 5.17 6.76 -2.72
CA ALA A 37 5.23 7.97 -1.90
C ALA A 37 6.59 8.13 -1.19
N VAL A 38 7.09 7.06 -0.56
CA VAL A 38 8.38 7.10 0.16
C VAL A 38 9.55 7.29 -0.81
N VAL A 39 9.54 6.64 -1.98
CA VAL A 39 10.57 6.85 -3.00
C VAL A 39 10.55 8.29 -3.51
N ALA A 40 9.36 8.84 -3.78
CA ALA A 40 9.21 10.24 -4.20
C ALA A 40 9.70 11.22 -3.14
N ALA A 41 9.44 10.95 -1.86
CA ALA A 41 9.90 11.79 -0.75
C ALA A 41 11.40 11.69 -0.49
N ALA A 42 12.02 10.54 -0.76
CA ALA A 42 13.45 10.31 -0.51
C ALA A 42 14.37 10.79 -1.66
N GLY A 43 13.81 11.06 -2.84
CA GLY A 43 14.53 11.55 -4.01
C GLY A 43 14.03 12.90 -4.54
N GLY A 44 13.21 13.60 -3.76
CA GLY A 44 12.88 15.01 -3.95
C GLY A 44 13.90 15.92 -3.27
#